data_AF-A0A0R2RI66-F1
#
_entry.id   AF-A0A0R2RI66-F1
#
_cell.length_a   1.000
_cell.length_b   1.000
_cell.length_c   1.000
_cell.angle_alpha   90.00
_cell.angle_beta   90.00
_cell.angle_gamma   90.00
#
_symmetry.space_group_name_H-M   'P 1'
#
loop_
_entity.id
_entity.type
_entity.pdbx_description
1 polymer ?
#
loop_
_entity_poly.entity_id
_entity_poly.type
_entity_poly.pdbx_seq_one_letter_code
_entity_poly.pdbx_strand_id
1 'polypeptide(L)'
;MSPTLLDPFGRKINYLRVSITDQCNERCLYCRPSGYRGWTPRPDHLSKSELIQVITAAVQMGFEHIRLTGGEPLLRPDLLEITQSIRSIPGLASLSLSTNGILLAPIAQQLHRAGIQSINLSLDALQPALYQRITGGSLDDFLNGFRASLQAGFPQVKLNCVLLRGLNDQELRPLVHFAAEHHVPIRFIELMPLTLIPSQGQDLFLSIQNAQEILGGPENLIPQPNFQAGRGPARYFKDRTSGAMVGFIGALTTPDFCDSCNKIRLTADGKLRPCLGRHGEIDLRTELRDGSRTPHKLLLQAVANKPKDHEFSSGYEPSRPMTALGG
;
A
#
# COMPACT_ATOMS: atom_id res chain seq x y z
N MET A 1 20.57 -12.62 -16.91
CA MET A 1 20.28 -11.53 -15.95
C MET A 1 19.22 -10.64 -16.56
N SER A 2 18.11 -10.37 -15.88
CA SER A 2 17.11 -9.42 -16.37
C SER A 2 17.72 -8.01 -16.44
N PRO A 3 17.42 -7.21 -17.48
CA PRO A 3 17.94 -5.85 -17.59
C PRO A 3 17.53 -5.02 -16.37
N THR A 4 18.47 -4.23 -15.82
CA THR A 4 18.17 -3.32 -14.70
C THR A 4 17.45 -2.09 -15.24
N LEU A 5 16.20 -1.89 -14.82
CA LEU A 5 15.39 -0.75 -15.22
C LEU A 5 15.70 0.46 -14.32
N LEU A 6 16.36 1.46 -14.87
CA LEU A 6 16.73 2.70 -14.18
C LEU A 6 15.85 3.85 -14.66
N ASP A 7 15.51 4.74 -13.73
CA ASP A 7 14.89 6.02 -14.06
C ASP A 7 15.94 7.12 -14.33
N PRO A 8 15.53 8.37 -14.68
CA PRO A 8 16.48 9.45 -14.97
C PRO A 8 17.37 9.88 -13.79
N PHE A 9 17.07 9.42 -12.57
CA PHE A 9 17.81 9.74 -11.36
C PHE A 9 18.66 8.57 -10.86
N GLY A 10 18.78 7.51 -11.66
CA GLY A 10 19.59 6.33 -11.33
C GLY A 10 18.93 5.36 -10.35
N ARG A 11 17.63 5.52 -10.05
CA ARG A 11 16.90 4.63 -9.14
C ARG A 11 16.50 3.36 -9.87
N LYS A 12 16.79 2.20 -9.27
CA LYS A 12 16.29 0.91 -9.76
C LYS A 12 14.78 0.83 -9.56
N ILE A 13 14.03 0.75 -10.66
CA ILE A 13 12.58 0.57 -10.64
C ILE A 13 12.26 -0.91 -10.81
N ASN A 14 11.87 -1.55 -9.71
CA ASN A 14 11.60 -3.00 -9.69
C ASN A 14 10.29 -3.36 -8.97
N TYR A 15 9.46 -2.38 -8.62
CA TYR A 15 8.23 -2.58 -7.86
C TYR A 15 7.01 -1.97 -8.54
N LEU A 16 6.03 -2.81 -8.87
CA LEU A 16 4.76 -2.37 -9.45
C LEU A 16 3.64 -2.60 -8.42
N ARG A 17 2.95 -1.52 -8.06
CA ARG A 17 1.76 -1.58 -7.22
C ARG A 17 0.52 -1.53 -8.12
N VAL A 18 -0.35 -2.51 -8.00
CA VAL A 18 -1.46 -2.73 -8.92
C VAL A 18 -2.77 -2.66 -8.15
N SER A 19 -3.53 -1.59 -8.40
CA SER A 19 -4.92 -1.46 -7.95
C SER A 19 -5.80 -2.31 -8.86
N ILE A 20 -6.38 -3.39 -8.33
CA ILE A 20 -7.20 -4.30 -9.13
C ILE A 20 -8.70 -3.95 -9.07
N THR A 21 -9.08 -3.02 -8.20
CA THR A 21 -10.44 -2.51 -8.00
C THR A 21 -10.33 -1.18 -7.27
N ASP A 22 -11.30 -0.28 -7.39
CA ASP A 22 -11.40 0.93 -6.57
C ASP A 22 -12.59 0.89 -5.60
N GLN A 23 -13.28 -0.25 -5.55
CA GLN A 23 -14.31 -0.51 -4.54
C GLN A 23 -13.68 -0.83 -3.19
N CYS A 24 -14.32 -0.38 -2.12
CA CYS A 24 -13.91 -0.68 -0.75
C CYS A 24 -15.15 -0.89 0.13
N ASN A 25 -15.09 -1.90 0.99
CA ASN A 25 -16.07 -2.21 2.03
C ASN A 25 -15.90 -1.31 3.28
N GLU A 26 -14.78 -0.60 3.39
CA GLU A 26 -14.56 0.45 4.39
C GLU A 26 -14.72 1.88 3.80
N ARG A 27 -14.75 2.85 4.71
CA ARG A 27 -14.93 4.29 4.45
C ARG A 27 -13.96 5.12 5.27
N CYS A 28 -12.67 4.80 5.18
CA CYS A 28 -11.68 5.44 6.03
C CYS A 28 -11.60 6.96 5.82
N LEU A 29 -11.55 7.72 6.92
CA LEU A 29 -11.58 9.19 6.92
C LEU A 29 -10.51 9.82 6.00
N TYR A 30 -9.31 9.23 5.99
CA TYR A 30 -8.16 9.70 5.20
C TYR A 30 -8.09 9.10 3.79
N CYS A 31 -8.98 8.18 3.44
CA CYS A 31 -8.91 7.44 2.19
C CYS A 31 -10.06 7.80 1.26
N ARG A 32 -11.28 7.81 1.80
CA ARG A 32 -12.53 7.88 1.04
C ARG A 32 -13.37 9.07 1.50
N PRO A 33 -13.50 10.13 0.69
CA PRO A 33 -14.23 11.33 1.10
C PRO A 33 -15.73 11.05 1.29
N SER A 34 -16.38 11.81 2.19
CA SER A 34 -17.82 11.71 2.43
C SER A 34 -18.60 11.90 1.12
N GLY A 35 -19.56 11.01 0.85
CA GLY A 35 -20.33 11.00 -0.41
C GLY A 35 -19.68 10.21 -1.56
N TYR A 36 -18.41 9.82 -1.48
CA TYR A 36 -17.80 8.91 -2.46
C TYR A 36 -18.42 7.52 -2.31
N ARG A 37 -19.27 7.11 -3.27
CA ARG A 37 -19.97 5.81 -3.21
C ARG A 37 -19.12 4.61 -3.65
N GLY A 38 -17.85 4.84 -4.02
CA GLY A 38 -17.08 3.91 -4.83
C GLY A 38 -17.52 4.02 -6.29
N TRP A 39 -16.64 3.75 -7.24
CA TRP A 39 -17.12 3.53 -8.60
C TRP A 39 -17.72 2.12 -8.66
N THR A 40 -19.02 2.07 -8.92
CA THR A 40 -19.72 0.89 -9.43
C THR A 40 -18.86 0.23 -10.52
N PRO A 41 -18.78 -1.12 -10.65
CA PRO A 41 -17.94 -1.74 -11.66
C PRO A 41 -18.30 -1.14 -13.03
N ARG A 42 -17.39 -0.32 -13.55
CA ARG A 42 -17.58 0.36 -14.82
C ARG A 42 -16.89 -0.48 -15.90
N PRO A 43 -17.37 -0.42 -17.16
CA PRO A 43 -16.74 -1.07 -18.32
C PRO A 43 -15.28 -0.65 -18.59
N ASP A 44 -14.73 0.22 -17.74
CA ASP A 44 -13.48 0.90 -17.91
C ASP A 44 -12.39 0.35 -16.96
N HIS A 45 -12.67 -0.62 -16.10
CA HIS A 45 -11.59 -1.33 -15.40
C HIS A 45 -10.79 -2.25 -16.33
N LEU A 46 -9.52 -2.48 -15.99
CA LEU A 46 -8.71 -3.51 -16.62
C LEU A 46 -9.30 -4.89 -16.33
N SER A 47 -9.63 -5.62 -17.38
CA SER A 47 -9.99 -7.03 -17.32
C SER A 47 -8.83 -7.87 -16.78
N LYS A 48 -9.12 -9.10 -16.37
CA LYS A 48 -8.08 -10.06 -15.94
C LYS A 48 -7.00 -10.23 -17.00
N SER A 49 -7.36 -10.43 -18.27
CA SER A 49 -6.40 -10.62 -19.35
C SER A 49 -5.51 -9.41 -19.56
N GLU A 50 -6.08 -8.20 -19.60
CA GLU A 50 -5.32 -6.95 -19.71
C GLU A 50 -4.34 -6.77 -18.53
N LEU A 51 -4.81 -7.06 -17.31
CA LEU A 51 -3.98 -7.00 -16.11
C LEU A 51 -2.76 -7.94 -16.20
N ILE A 52 -2.99 -9.20 -16.58
CA ILE A 52 -1.91 -10.20 -16.73
C ILE A 52 -0.97 -9.81 -17.85
N GLN A 53 -1.47 -9.27 -18.97
CA GLN A 53 -0.65 -8.79 -20.07
C GLN A 53 0.31 -7.67 -19.62
N VAL A 54 -0.20 -6.68 -18.87
CA VAL A 54 0.61 -5.56 -18.37
C VAL A 54 1.63 -6.01 -17.34
N ILE A 55 1.23 -6.86 -16.38
CA ILE A 55 2.15 -7.37 -15.35
C ILE A 55 3.24 -8.26 -15.98
N THR A 56 2.89 -9.08 -16.96
CA THR A 56 3.87 -9.90 -17.69
C THR A 56 4.91 -9.03 -18.39
N ALA A 57 4.46 -7.97 -19.09
CA ALA A 57 5.36 -7.01 -19.72
C ALA A 57 6.27 -6.32 -18.69
N ALA A 58 5.72 -5.91 -17.54
CA ALA A 58 6.50 -5.31 -16.47
C ALA A 58 7.59 -6.28 -15.95
N VAL A 59 7.26 -7.53 -15.67
CA VAL A 59 8.23 -8.52 -15.18
C VAL A 59 9.34 -8.76 -16.21
N GLN A 60 8.99 -8.86 -17.49
CA GLN A 60 9.98 -8.98 -18.58
C GLN A 60 10.94 -7.78 -18.67
N MET A 61 10.48 -6.58 -18.27
CA MET A 61 11.30 -5.37 -18.24
C MET A 61 12.20 -5.23 -17.01
N GLY A 62 12.07 -6.13 -16.01
CA GLY A 62 12.86 -6.08 -14.78
C GLY A 62 12.09 -5.68 -13.52
N PHE A 63 10.76 -5.59 -13.57
CA PHE A 63 9.96 -5.53 -12.33
C PHE A 63 10.00 -6.89 -11.62
N GLU A 64 10.47 -6.90 -10.39
CA GLU A 64 10.68 -8.13 -9.61
C GLU A 64 9.53 -8.36 -8.61
N HIS A 65 8.86 -7.28 -8.21
CA HIS A 65 7.97 -7.28 -7.06
C HIS A 65 6.62 -6.66 -7.42
N ILE A 66 5.56 -7.46 -7.29
CA ILE A 66 4.19 -7.04 -7.56
C ILE A 66 3.42 -6.97 -6.25
N ARG A 67 2.72 -5.87 -6.01
CA ARG A 67 1.75 -5.74 -4.92
C ARG A 67 0.36 -5.51 -5.47
N LEU A 68 -0.53 -6.44 -5.18
CA LEU A 68 -1.96 -6.28 -5.40
C LEU A 68 -2.56 -5.44 -4.25
N THR A 69 -3.46 -4.55 -4.62
CA THR A 69 -4.18 -3.63 -3.74
C THR A 69 -5.46 -3.18 -4.47
N GLY A 70 -6.13 -2.15 -3.99
CA GLY A 70 -7.31 -1.60 -4.64
C GLY A 70 -7.79 -0.33 -3.95
N GLY A 71 -9.12 -0.19 -3.89
CA GLY A 71 -9.75 -0.03 -2.59
C GLY A 71 -9.48 -1.27 -1.75
N GLU A 72 -10.42 -2.22 -1.72
CA GLU A 72 -10.27 -3.51 -1.06
C GLU A 72 -10.16 -4.65 -2.10
N PRO A 73 -8.96 -5.23 -2.33
CA PRO A 73 -8.78 -6.28 -3.33
C PRO A 73 -9.59 -7.54 -3.09
N LEU A 74 -9.94 -7.87 -1.84
CA LEU A 74 -10.73 -9.05 -1.51
C LEU A 74 -12.18 -8.98 -2.00
N LEU A 75 -12.64 -7.81 -2.48
CA LEU A 75 -13.93 -7.67 -3.16
C LEU A 75 -13.90 -8.14 -4.62
N ARG A 76 -12.72 -8.37 -5.20
CA ARG A 76 -12.59 -8.75 -6.61
C ARG A 76 -12.85 -10.26 -6.79
N PRO A 77 -13.91 -10.68 -7.51
CA PRO A 77 -14.31 -12.09 -7.56
C PRO A 77 -13.25 -13.04 -8.14
N ASP A 78 -12.47 -12.57 -9.11
CA ASP A 78 -11.43 -13.32 -9.82
C ASP A 78 -10.02 -13.15 -9.20
N LEU A 79 -9.91 -12.67 -7.95
CA LEU A 79 -8.62 -12.44 -7.27
C LEU A 79 -7.73 -13.68 -7.22
N LEU A 80 -8.29 -14.86 -6.95
CA LEU A 80 -7.50 -16.10 -6.88
C LEU A 80 -6.90 -16.46 -8.24
N GLU A 81 -7.68 -16.34 -9.31
CA GLU A 81 -7.21 -16.59 -10.67
C GLU A 81 -6.13 -15.59 -11.10
N ILE A 82 -6.31 -14.31 -10.76
CA ILE A 82 -5.30 -13.26 -10.97
C ILE A 82 -4.00 -13.61 -10.25
N THR A 83 -4.10 -13.99 -8.98
CA THR A 83 -2.95 -14.33 -8.15
C THR A 83 -2.18 -15.53 -8.72
N GLN A 84 -2.89 -16.60 -9.10
CA GLN A 84 -2.29 -17.79 -9.73
C GLN A 84 -1.62 -17.47 -11.06
N SER A 85 -2.26 -16.63 -11.88
CA SER A 85 -1.75 -16.21 -13.18
C SER A 85 -0.51 -15.32 -13.05
N ILE A 86 -0.46 -14.43 -12.07
CA ILE A 86 0.73 -13.62 -11.79
C ILE A 86 1.86 -14.50 -11.26
N ARG A 87 1.56 -15.45 -10.38
CA ARG A 87 2.57 -16.31 -9.75
C ARG A 87 3.34 -17.15 -10.77
N SER A 88 2.72 -17.53 -11.88
CA SER A 88 3.33 -18.33 -12.94
C SER A 88 4.22 -17.53 -13.89
N ILE A 89 4.25 -16.20 -13.80
CA ILE A 89 5.07 -15.34 -14.65
C ILE A 89 6.56 -15.57 -14.36
N PRO A 90 7.36 -16.03 -15.34
CA PRO A 90 8.80 -16.21 -15.17
C PRO A 90 9.50 -14.89 -14.83
N GLY A 91 10.37 -14.92 -13.82
CA GLY A 91 11.12 -13.73 -13.37
C GLY A 91 10.47 -12.94 -12.22
N LEU A 92 9.23 -13.28 -11.83
CA LEU A 92 8.61 -12.68 -10.65
C LEU A 92 9.29 -13.15 -9.36
N ALA A 93 9.83 -12.22 -8.58
CA ALA A 93 10.50 -12.53 -7.31
C ALA A 93 9.52 -12.59 -6.13
N SER A 94 8.53 -11.69 -6.08
CA SER A 94 7.53 -11.71 -5.00
C SER A 94 6.17 -11.18 -5.41
N LEU A 95 5.12 -11.82 -4.88
CA LEU A 95 3.75 -11.33 -4.94
C LEU A 95 3.23 -11.03 -3.54
N SER A 96 2.69 -9.82 -3.35
CA SER A 96 2.15 -9.37 -2.06
C SER A 96 0.74 -8.80 -2.20
N LEU A 97 0.00 -8.78 -1.08
CA LEU A 97 -1.33 -8.18 -0.99
C LEU A 97 -1.35 -7.10 0.09
N SER A 98 -2.03 -5.98 -0.17
CA SER A 98 -2.47 -5.04 0.87
C SER A 98 -4.00 -5.08 0.95
N THR A 99 -4.55 -5.31 2.13
CA THR A 99 -5.99 -5.43 2.38
C THR A 99 -6.32 -4.87 3.77
N ASN A 100 -7.55 -4.42 4.00
CA ASN A 100 -8.03 -4.11 5.35
C ASN A 100 -8.27 -5.38 6.18
N GLY A 101 -8.28 -6.57 5.58
CA GLY A 101 -8.31 -7.83 6.31
C GLY A 101 -9.70 -8.32 6.73
N ILE A 102 -10.75 -7.49 6.67
CA ILE A 102 -12.11 -7.85 7.12
C ILE A 102 -12.65 -9.09 6.39
N LEU A 103 -12.35 -9.23 5.09
CA LEU A 103 -12.79 -10.37 4.28
C LEU A 103 -11.72 -11.47 4.13
N LEU A 104 -10.63 -11.40 4.89
CA LEU A 104 -9.48 -12.28 4.69
C LEU A 104 -9.72 -13.69 5.23
N ALA A 105 -10.46 -13.82 6.33
CA ALA A 105 -10.67 -15.10 7.00
C ALA A 105 -11.10 -16.27 6.09
N PRO A 106 -12.14 -16.13 5.24
CA PRO A 106 -12.59 -17.24 4.39
C PRO A 106 -11.60 -17.64 3.28
N ILE A 107 -10.68 -16.75 2.90
CA ILE A 107 -9.84 -16.92 1.69
C ILE A 107 -8.33 -16.96 1.97
N ALA A 108 -7.90 -16.72 3.22
CA ALA A 108 -6.49 -16.66 3.61
C ALA A 108 -5.67 -17.88 3.14
N GLN A 109 -6.18 -19.09 3.38
CA GLN A 109 -5.51 -20.32 2.96
C GLN A 109 -5.38 -20.45 1.44
N GLN A 110 -6.41 -20.01 0.69
CA GLN A 110 -6.40 -20.05 -0.77
C GLN A 110 -5.40 -19.05 -1.35
N LEU A 111 -5.32 -17.84 -0.78
CA LEU A 111 -4.32 -16.83 -1.16
C LEU A 111 -2.89 -17.29 -0.87
N HIS A 112 -2.66 -17.93 0.28
CA HIS A 112 -1.35 -18.50 0.60
C HIS A 112 -0.95 -19.57 -0.43
N ARG A 113 -1.84 -20.52 -0.72
CA ARG A 113 -1.62 -21.56 -1.75
C ARG A 113 -1.44 -20.99 -3.15
N ALA A 114 -2.10 -19.88 -3.47
CA ALA A 114 -1.95 -19.17 -4.73
C ALA A 114 -0.59 -18.44 -4.86
N GLY A 115 0.21 -18.40 -3.80
CA GLY A 115 1.59 -17.90 -3.82
C GLY A 115 1.75 -16.46 -3.35
N ILE A 116 0.76 -15.89 -2.65
CA ILE A 116 0.97 -14.64 -1.90
C ILE A 116 1.98 -14.90 -0.79
N GLN A 117 3.08 -14.14 -0.77
CA GLN A 117 4.15 -14.29 0.20
C GLN A 117 4.06 -13.29 1.36
N SER A 118 3.43 -12.14 1.12
CA SER A 118 3.31 -11.10 2.15
C SER A 118 1.96 -10.41 2.13
N ILE A 119 1.37 -10.28 3.32
CA ILE A 119 0.14 -9.54 3.57
C ILE A 119 0.47 -8.28 4.37
N ASN A 120 -0.01 -7.13 3.90
CA ASN A 120 -0.09 -5.92 4.70
C ASN A 120 -1.55 -5.71 5.13
N LEU A 121 -1.78 -5.61 6.42
CA LEU A 121 -3.08 -5.36 7.04
C LEU A 121 -3.12 -3.94 7.60
N SER A 122 -4.20 -3.22 7.32
CA SER A 122 -4.43 -1.86 7.87
C SER A 122 -5.15 -1.96 9.20
N LEU A 123 -4.55 -1.41 10.27
CA LEU A 123 -5.09 -1.40 11.63
C LEU A 123 -4.80 -0.05 12.27
N ASP A 124 -5.81 0.82 12.33
CA ASP A 124 -5.64 2.19 12.82
C ASP A 124 -6.01 2.38 14.31
N ALA A 125 -6.66 1.38 14.93
CA ALA A 125 -7.03 1.35 16.34
C ALA A 125 -7.39 -0.07 16.82
N LEU A 126 -7.19 -0.36 18.10
CA LEU A 126 -7.66 -1.55 18.81
C LEU A 126 -8.90 -1.29 19.66
N GLN A 127 -9.30 -0.03 19.86
CA GLN A 127 -10.60 0.30 20.42
C GLN A 127 -11.70 0.17 19.35
N PRO A 128 -12.72 -0.70 19.52
CA PRO A 128 -13.74 -0.94 18.50
C PRO A 128 -14.46 0.33 18.01
N ALA A 129 -14.84 1.20 18.95
CA ALA A 129 -15.53 2.45 18.62
C ALA A 129 -14.64 3.42 17.81
N LEU A 130 -13.35 3.47 18.13
CA LEU A 130 -12.39 4.30 17.39
C LEU A 130 -12.06 3.71 16.03
N TYR A 131 -11.86 2.39 15.94
CA TYR A 131 -11.67 1.69 14.68
C TYR A 131 -12.85 1.97 13.73
N GLN A 132 -14.08 1.77 14.21
CA GLN A 132 -15.29 2.05 13.44
C GLN A 132 -15.39 3.53 13.05
N ARG A 133 -15.00 4.46 13.93
CA ARG A 133 -14.98 5.90 13.61
C ARG A 133 -13.97 6.23 12.49
N ILE A 134 -12.79 5.62 12.51
CA ILE A 134 -11.73 5.89 11.53
C ILE A 134 -12.02 5.21 10.20
N THR A 135 -12.41 3.92 10.20
CA THR A 135 -12.50 3.08 9.00
C THR A 135 -13.94 2.84 8.53
N GLY A 136 -14.93 2.97 9.42
CA GLY A 136 -16.31 2.51 9.18
C GLY A 136 -16.47 0.98 9.24
N GLY A 137 -15.41 0.24 9.55
CA GLY A 137 -15.37 -1.22 9.59
C GLY A 137 -15.56 -1.82 10.98
N SER A 138 -15.45 -3.15 11.05
CA SER A 138 -15.55 -3.96 12.27
C SER A 138 -14.18 -4.46 12.70
N LEU A 139 -13.77 -4.13 13.93
CA LEU A 139 -12.51 -4.62 14.50
C LEU A 139 -12.52 -6.13 14.69
N ASP A 140 -13.67 -6.72 15.05
CA ASP A 140 -13.77 -8.18 15.23
C ASP A 140 -13.53 -8.93 13.92
N ASP A 141 -14.05 -8.41 12.81
CA ASP A 141 -13.82 -8.98 11.48
C ASP A 141 -12.35 -8.83 11.06
N PHE A 142 -11.74 -7.67 11.35
CA PHE A 142 -10.30 -7.49 11.19
C PHE A 142 -9.51 -8.54 11.98
N LEU A 143 -9.81 -8.74 13.27
CA LEU A 143 -9.10 -9.68 14.13
C LEU A 143 -9.28 -11.12 13.66
N ASN A 144 -10.47 -11.47 13.14
CA ASN A 144 -10.71 -12.75 12.48
C ASN A 144 -9.82 -12.94 11.26
N GLY A 145 -9.76 -11.94 10.37
CA GLY A 145 -8.90 -11.96 9.19
C GLY A 145 -7.41 -12.01 9.53
N PHE A 146 -6.98 -11.25 10.54
CA PHE A 146 -5.62 -11.25 11.05
C PHE A 146 -5.22 -12.64 11.57
N ARG A 147 -6.03 -13.25 12.45
CA ARG A 147 -5.78 -14.61 12.96
C ARG A 147 -5.70 -15.64 11.82
N ALA A 148 -6.62 -15.57 10.87
CA ALA A 148 -6.61 -16.46 9.72
C ALA A 148 -5.35 -16.29 8.85
N SER A 149 -4.82 -15.07 8.74
CA SER A 149 -3.57 -14.82 8.03
C SER A 149 -2.36 -15.49 8.71
N LEU A 150 -2.30 -15.46 10.04
CA LEU A 150 -1.24 -16.15 10.80
C LEU A 150 -1.39 -17.67 10.65
N GLN A 151 -2.61 -18.20 10.80
CA GLN A 151 -2.91 -19.63 10.67
C GLN A 151 -2.62 -20.16 9.26
N ALA A 152 -2.86 -19.36 8.22
CA ALA A 152 -2.58 -19.75 6.85
C ALA A 152 -1.08 -19.94 6.57
N GLY A 153 -0.21 -19.35 7.42
CA GLY A 153 1.24 -19.51 7.33
C GLY A 153 1.90 -18.60 6.30
N PHE A 154 1.35 -17.41 6.04
CA PHE A 154 2.02 -16.45 5.16
C PHE A 154 3.44 -16.14 5.68
N PRO A 155 4.48 -16.19 4.83
CA PRO A 155 5.85 -15.91 5.25
C PRO A 155 6.03 -14.55 5.93
N GLN A 156 5.18 -13.57 5.60
CA GLN A 156 5.28 -12.24 6.17
C GLN A 156 3.93 -11.52 6.28
N VAL A 157 3.42 -11.40 7.50
CA VAL A 157 2.27 -10.54 7.86
C VAL A 157 2.77 -9.26 8.50
N LYS A 158 2.17 -8.11 8.18
CA LYS A 158 2.55 -6.79 8.73
C LYS A 158 1.32 -5.96 9.02
N LEU A 159 1.44 -5.11 10.02
CA LEU A 159 0.44 -4.11 10.35
C LEU A 159 0.86 -2.73 9.81
N ASN A 160 -0.10 -1.96 9.34
CA ASN A 160 0.04 -0.58 8.94
C ASN A 160 -0.98 0.28 9.68
N CYS A 161 -0.52 1.38 10.25
CA CYS A 161 -1.36 2.39 10.89
C CYS A 161 -1.03 3.76 10.29
N VAL A 162 -2.04 4.48 9.83
CA VAL A 162 -1.90 5.89 9.46
C VAL A 162 -1.98 6.73 10.73
N LEU A 163 -1.01 7.62 10.91
CA LEU A 163 -0.93 8.52 12.04
C LEU A 163 -1.94 9.66 11.88
N LEU A 164 -2.88 9.78 12.82
CA LEU A 164 -3.96 10.77 12.80
C LEU A 164 -3.98 11.52 14.14
N ARG A 165 -3.40 12.73 14.16
CA ARG A 165 -3.30 13.58 15.35
C ARG A 165 -4.67 13.81 15.99
N GLY A 166 -4.73 13.67 17.32
CA GLY A 166 -5.93 13.80 18.13
C GLY A 166 -6.96 12.69 17.93
N LEU A 167 -6.67 11.67 17.10
CA LEU A 167 -7.59 10.56 16.82
C LEU A 167 -7.04 9.24 17.33
N ASN A 168 -5.84 8.85 16.94
CA ASN A 168 -5.27 7.54 17.29
C ASN A 168 -3.91 7.60 17.99
N ASP A 169 -3.46 8.77 18.45
CA ASP A 169 -2.22 8.98 19.19
C ASP A 169 -2.09 8.02 20.38
N GLN A 170 -3.19 7.82 21.12
CA GLN A 170 -3.28 6.90 22.26
C GLN A 170 -3.24 5.41 21.88
N GLU A 171 -3.47 5.07 20.61
CA GLU A 171 -3.46 3.69 20.11
C GLU A 171 -2.05 3.21 19.74
N LEU A 172 -1.08 4.12 19.56
CA LEU A 172 0.27 3.77 19.11
C LEU A 172 0.94 2.71 20.00
N ARG A 173 0.91 2.91 21.33
CA ARG A 173 1.50 1.96 22.29
C ARG A 173 0.74 0.62 22.32
N PRO A 174 -0.61 0.60 22.47
CA PRO A 174 -1.39 -0.63 22.33
C PRO A 174 -1.11 -1.41 21.04
N LEU A 175 -1.03 -0.72 19.90
CA LEU A 175 -0.76 -1.34 18.60
C LEU A 175 0.66 -1.94 18.54
N VAL A 176 1.66 -1.29 19.15
CA VAL A 176 3.02 -1.83 19.28
C VAL A 176 3.04 -3.10 20.15
N HIS A 177 2.29 -3.13 21.25
CA HIS A 177 2.18 -4.32 22.11
C HIS A 177 1.49 -5.47 21.38
N PHE A 178 0.37 -5.19 20.71
CA PHE A 178 -0.32 -6.18 19.89
C PHE A 178 0.59 -6.77 18.80
N ALA A 179 1.37 -5.92 18.14
CA ALA A 179 2.36 -6.36 17.16
C ALA A 179 3.44 -7.27 17.77
N ALA A 180 3.93 -6.95 18.98
CA ALA A 180 4.90 -7.78 19.71
C ALA A 180 4.32 -9.16 20.07
N GLU A 181 3.12 -9.20 20.66
CA GLU A 181 2.44 -10.44 21.07
C GLU A 181 2.31 -11.43 19.91
N HIS A 182 2.05 -10.90 18.72
CA HIS A 182 1.88 -11.71 17.51
C HIS A 182 3.13 -11.83 16.64
N HIS A 183 4.27 -11.29 17.08
CA HIS A 183 5.55 -11.37 16.37
C HIS A 183 5.48 -10.83 14.92
N VAL A 184 4.67 -9.80 14.69
CA VAL A 184 4.54 -9.13 13.39
C VAL A 184 5.12 -7.71 13.47
N PRO A 185 5.80 -7.21 12.42
CA PRO A 185 6.19 -5.82 12.39
C PRO A 185 4.98 -4.91 12.17
N ILE A 186 4.97 -3.77 12.84
CA ILE A 186 4.00 -2.68 12.64
C ILE A 186 4.68 -1.49 11.99
N ARG A 187 3.97 -0.77 11.13
CA ARG A 187 4.46 0.46 10.51
C ARG A 187 3.51 1.61 10.72
N PHE A 188 4.06 2.72 11.19
CA PHE A 188 3.37 4.01 11.30
C PHE A 188 3.68 4.87 10.08
N ILE A 189 2.64 5.43 9.48
CA ILE A 189 2.69 6.15 8.20
C ILE A 189 2.14 7.55 8.41
N GLU A 190 2.91 8.57 8.03
CA GLU A 190 2.40 9.94 8.01
C GLU A 190 1.18 10.10 7.10
N LEU A 191 0.21 10.87 7.58
CA LEU A 191 -0.94 11.26 6.78
C LEU A 191 -0.49 12.11 5.58
N MET A 192 -0.70 11.58 4.37
CA MET A 192 -0.46 12.29 3.12
C MET A 192 -1.72 13.05 2.69
N PRO A 193 -1.60 14.23 2.05
CA PRO A 193 -2.73 15.05 1.60
C PRO A 193 -3.36 14.49 0.31
N LEU A 194 -3.90 13.26 0.38
CA LEU A 194 -4.44 12.52 -0.77
C LEU A 194 -5.97 12.51 -0.85
N THR A 195 -6.61 12.86 0.26
CA THR A 195 -8.07 13.00 0.36
C THR A 195 -8.35 14.18 1.26
N LEU A 196 -9.26 15.06 0.86
CA LEU A 196 -9.76 16.12 1.74
C LEU A 196 -10.52 15.48 2.90
N ILE A 197 -9.99 15.65 4.12
CA ILE A 197 -10.64 15.18 5.34
C ILE A 197 -11.44 16.34 5.91
N PRO A 198 -12.77 16.21 6.09
CA PRO A 198 -13.55 17.21 6.81
C PRO A 198 -13.11 17.21 8.28
N SER A 199 -12.16 18.07 8.65
CA SER A 199 -11.58 18.09 10.00
C SER A 199 -12.18 19.15 10.93
N GLN A 200 -13.20 19.90 10.49
CA GLN A 200 -13.76 21.05 11.23
C GLN A 200 -12.68 22.05 11.70
N GLY A 201 -11.58 22.18 10.94
CA GLY A 201 -10.45 23.06 11.27
C GLY A 201 -9.34 22.40 12.10
N GLN A 202 -9.42 21.10 12.42
CA GLN A 202 -8.35 20.37 13.09
C GLN A 202 -7.25 19.95 12.12
N ASP A 203 -5.99 20.14 12.50
CA ASP A 203 -4.85 19.53 11.82
C ASP A 203 -4.67 18.08 12.31
N LEU A 204 -4.89 17.13 11.41
CA LEU A 204 -4.75 15.69 11.68
C LEU A 204 -3.34 15.17 11.42
N PHE A 205 -2.41 16.01 10.95
CA PHE A 205 -1.06 15.58 10.66
C PHE A 205 -0.25 15.31 11.93
N LEU A 206 0.13 14.05 12.14
CA LEU A 206 1.06 13.63 13.18
C LEU A 206 2.34 13.11 12.51
N SER A 207 3.47 13.78 12.80
CA SER A 207 4.75 13.41 12.21
C SER A 207 5.30 12.11 12.80
N ILE A 208 6.19 11.44 12.06
CA ILE A 208 6.88 10.26 12.61
C ILE A 208 7.72 10.61 13.84
N GLN A 209 8.28 11.82 13.93
CA GLN A 209 9.06 12.24 15.10
C GLN A 209 8.15 12.32 16.33
N ASN A 210 6.95 12.90 16.22
CA ASN A 210 6.00 12.92 17.33
C ASN A 210 5.54 11.50 17.70
N ALA A 211 5.31 10.63 16.72
CA ALA A 211 4.99 9.22 16.99
C ALA A 211 6.14 8.49 17.71
N GLN A 212 7.40 8.79 17.36
CA GLN A 212 8.58 8.26 18.05
C GLN A 212 8.65 8.75 19.51
N GLU A 213 8.36 10.03 19.77
CA GLU A 213 8.31 10.57 21.13
C GLU A 213 7.20 9.94 21.98
N ILE A 214 5.99 9.75 21.42
CA ILE A 214 4.91 8.99 22.09
C ILE A 214 5.39 7.57 22.44
N LEU A 215 6.25 7.01 21.60
CA LEU A 215 6.85 5.71 21.80
C LEU A 215 8.12 5.73 22.68
N GLY A 216 8.42 6.82 23.39
CA GLY A 216 9.55 6.92 24.32
C GLY A 216 10.86 7.38 23.68
N GLY A 217 10.78 7.93 22.47
CA GLY A 217 11.88 8.62 21.81
C GLY A 217 13.10 7.72 21.50
N PRO A 218 14.26 8.34 21.23
CA PRO A 218 15.50 7.64 20.89
C PRO A 218 16.01 6.67 21.98
N GLU A 219 15.62 6.89 23.24
CA GLU A 219 16.02 6.01 24.35
C GLU A 219 15.33 4.65 24.30
N ASN A 220 14.09 4.60 23.81
CA ASN A 220 13.33 3.35 23.72
C ASN A 220 13.39 2.70 22.31
N LEU A 221 13.58 3.49 21.24
CA LEU A 221 13.58 2.99 19.86
C LEU A 221 15.01 2.75 19.34
N ILE A 222 15.41 1.48 19.25
CA ILE A 222 16.76 1.08 18.82
C ILE A 222 16.79 0.88 17.29
N PRO A 223 17.53 1.69 16.50
CA PRO A 223 17.56 1.56 15.04
C PRO A 223 17.97 0.15 14.57
N GLN A 224 17.31 -0.33 13.51
CA GLN A 224 17.56 -1.63 12.87
C GLN A 224 17.83 -1.45 11.37
N PRO A 225 18.99 -0.88 10.97
CA PRO A 225 19.27 -0.53 9.57
C PRO A 225 19.32 -1.74 8.62
N ASN A 226 19.60 -2.93 9.15
CA ASN A 226 19.69 -4.17 8.37
C ASN A 226 18.36 -4.93 8.32
N PHE A 227 17.36 -4.51 9.08
CA PHE A 227 16.05 -5.16 9.08
C PHE A 227 15.17 -4.58 7.97
N GLN A 228 14.56 -5.46 7.17
CA GLN A 228 13.65 -5.03 6.11
C GLN A 228 12.41 -5.92 6.04
N ALA A 229 11.23 -5.36 6.36
CA ALA A 229 9.96 -6.03 6.11
C ALA A 229 9.34 -5.58 4.77
N GLY A 230 9.74 -6.24 3.68
CA GLY A 230 9.27 -6.00 2.30
C GLY A 230 10.00 -4.86 1.58
N ARG A 231 9.48 -4.38 0.45
CA ARG A 231 10.16 -3.39 -0.43
C ARG A 231 9.69 -1.94 -0.25
N GLY A 232 9.24 -1.62 0.95
CA GLY A 232 8.75 -0.29 1.31
C GLY A 232 9.86 0.64 1.84
N PRO A 233 9.58 1.94 1.97
CA PRO A 233 10.55 2.94 2.43
C PRO A 233 10.65 3.05 3.97
N ALA A 234 10.10 2.08 4.71
CA ALA A 234 10.06 2.14 6.17
C ALA A 234 11.46 2.00 6.76
N ARG A 235 11.79 2.85 7.74
CA ARG A 235 12.98 2.72 8.59
C ARG A 235 12.56 2.03 9.87
N TYR A 236 13.22 0.93 10.22
CA TYR A 236 12.80 0.07 11.33
C TYR A 236 13.63 0.30 12.59
N PHE A 237 12.95 0.13 13.72
CA PHE A 237 13.48 0.22 15.07
C PHE A 237 12.95 -0.98 15.86
N LYS A 238 13.75 -1.47 16.80
CA LYS A 238 13.30 -2.38 17.84
C LYS A 238 12.84 -1.56 19.04
N ASP A 239 11.58 -1.71 19.42
CA ASP A 239 11.07 -1.12 20.66
C ASP A 239 11.66 -1.86 21.86
N ARG A 240 12.35 -1.17 22.76
CA ARG A 240 13.01 -1.79 23.92
C ARG A 240 12.00 -2.33 24.93
N THR A 241 10.85 -1.69 25.06
CA THR A 241 9.81 -2.05 26.03
C THR A 241 9.10 -3.35 25.64
N SER A 242 8.66 -3.48 24.39
CA SER A 242 7.86 -4.62 23.91
C SER A 242 8.66 -5.64 23.10
N GLY A 243 9.83 -5.25 22.59
CA GLY A 243 10.61 -6.05 21.64
C GLY A 243 10.10 -6.01 20.19
N ALA A 244 8.98 -5.31 19.92
CA ALA A 244 8.40 -5.21 18.58
C ALA A 244 9.34 -4.58 17.55
N MET A 245 9.19 -4.98 16.29
CA MET A 245 9.76 -4.26 15.15
C MET A 245 8.78 -3.17 14.69
N VAL A 246 9.16 -1.92 14.87
CA VAL A 246 8.37 -0.74 14.54
C VAL A 246 9.02 0.00 13.38
N GLY A 247 8.29 0.15 12.28
CA GLY A 247 8.73 0.91 11.11
C GLY A 247 8.07 2.29 11.05
N PHE A 248 8.82 3.29 10.60
CA PHE A 248 8.27 4.62 10.37
C PHE A 248 8.40 4.99 8.89
N ILE A 249 7.32 5.55 8.34
CA ILE A 249 7.25 6.05 6.97
C ILE A 249 6.87 7.54 7.02
N GLY A 250 7.90 8.40 6.97
CA GLY A 250 7.72 9.86 6.99
C GLY A 250 7.59 10.44 5.59
N ALA A 251 6.41 10.33 4.98
CA ALA A 251 6.19 10.81 3.62
C ALA A 251 6.29 12.35 3.46
N LEU A 252 6.19 13.12 4.56
CA LEU A 252 6.28 14.58 4.52
C LEU A 252 7.54 15.09 5.25
N THR A 253 7.97 14.42 6.32
CA THR A 253 9.09 14.91 7.14
C THR A 253 10.44 14.28 6.82
N THR A 254 10.48 13.25 5.96
CA THR A 254 11.70 12.54 5.60
C THR A 254 12.07 12.87 4.14
N PRO A 255 12.96 13.84 3.89
CA PRO A 255 13.26 14.32 2.53
C PRO A 255 13.91 13.24 1.64
N ASP A 256 14.65 12.29 2.23
CA ASP A 256 15.28 11.16 1.54
C ASP A 256 14.29 10.05 1.13
N PHE A 257 12.99 10.21 1.42
CA PHE A 257 11.95 9.23 1.07
C PHE A 257 11.93 8.88 -0.44
N CYS A 258 12.26 9.85 -1.30
CA CYS A 258 12.21 9.68 -2.76
C CYS A 258 13.50 9.11 -3.36
N ASP A 259 14.65 9.25 -2.71
CA ASP A 259 15.97 8.87 -3.23
C ASP A 259 16.07 7.37 -3.52
N SER A 260 15.40 6.54 -2.72
CA SER A 260 15.35 5.10 -2.90
C SER A 260 14.00 4.60 -3.46
N CYS A 261 13.19 5.47 -4.06
CA CYS A 261 11.85 5.11 -4.53
C CYS A 261 11.91 4.24 -5.81
N ASN A 262 11.53 2.98 -5.67
CA ASN A 262 11.58 1.95 -6.72
C ASN A 262 10.23 1.65 -7.38
N LYS A 263 9.22 2.50 -7.17
CA LYS A 263 7.80 2.15 -7.37
C LYS A 263 7.18 2.85 -8.58
N ILE A 264 6.35 2.11 -9.32
CA ILE A 264 5.34 2.62 -10.25
C ILE A 264 3.96 2.08 -9.79
N ARG A 265 2.89 2.82 -10.03
CA ARG A 265 1.51 2.38 -9.72
C ARG A 265 0.72 2.17 -11.02
N LEU A 266 -0.14 1.16 -11.01
CA LEU A 266 -1.19 0.94 -12.01
C LEU A 266 -2.54 1.05 -11.31
N THR A 267 -3.40 1.96 -11.76
CA THR A 267 -4.76 2.13 -11.21
C THR A 267 -5.74 1.12 -11.81
N ALA A 268 -6.90 0.93 -11.19
CA ALA A 268 -7.90 -0.05 -11.63
C ALA A 268 -8.50 0.28 -13.01
N ASP A 269 -8.65 1.57 -13.31
CA ASP A 269 -9.03 2.12 -14.63
C ASP A 269 -7.88 2.13 -15.65
N GLY A 270 -6.71 1.56 -15.29
CA GLY A 270 -5.59 1.33 -16.19
C GLY A 270 -4.79 2.57 -16.55
N LYS A 271 -4.56 3.45 -15.57
CA LYS A 271 -3.57 4.54 -15.66
C LYS A 271 -2.27 4.14 -14.97
N LEU A 272 -1.15 4.37 -15.64
CA LEU A 272 0.17 4.27 -15.00
C LEU A 272 0.48 5.59 -14.30
N ARG A 273 0.90 5.51 -13.02
CA ARG A 273 1.35 6.66 -12.23
C ARG A 273 2.80 6.48 -11.81
N PRO A 274 3.72 7.34 -12.29
CA PRO A 274 5.12 7.30 -11.88
C PRO A 274 5.35 7.68 -10.41
N CYS A 275 4.47 8.52 -9.86
CA CYS A 275 4.51 8.98 -8.47
C CYS A 275 3.09 9.03 -7.88
N LEU A 276 3.01 8.87 -6.55
CA LEU A 276 1.76 9.05 -5.82
C LEU A 276 1.42 10.55 -5.69
N GLY A 277 2.39 11.35 -5.22
CA GLY A 277 2.22 12.79 -4.97
C GLY A 277 2.68 13.68 -6.11
N ARG A 278 2.49 13.25 -7.35
CA ARG A 278 2.69 14.09 -8.54
C ARG A 278 1.68 13.70 -9.62
N HIS A 279 1.28 14.67 -10.43
CA HIS A 279 0.50 14.43 -11.64
C HIS A 279 1.35 13.73 -12.72
N GLY A 280 0.76 13.47 -13.89
CA GLY A 280 1.42 12.78 -15.01
C GLY A 280 1.01 11.32 -15.16
N GLU A 281 -0.29 11.05 -15.00
CA GLU A 281 -0.83 9.73 -15.32
C GLU A 281 -0.72 9.45 -16.83
N ILE A 282 -0.40 8.21 -17.19
CA ILE A 282 -0.34 7.75 -18.57
C ILE A 282 -1.52 6.81 -18.81
N ASP A 283 -2.30 7.07 -19.86
CA ASP A 283 -3.49 6.30 -20.19
C ASP A 283 -3.16 4.96 -20.88
N LEU A 284 -2.74 3.99 -20.07
CA LEU A 284 -2.34 2.69 -20.58
C LEU A 284 -3.52 1.91 -21.18
N ARG A 285 -4.70 1.97 -20.56
CA ARG A 285 -5.87 1.17 -20.99
C ARG A 285 -6.31 1.53 -22.39
N THR A 286 -6.49 2.82 -22.67
CA THR A 286 -6.96 3.29 -23.98
C THR A 286 -5.97 2.90 -25.06
N GLU A 287 -4.68 3.18 -24.86
CA GLU A 287 -3.64 2.85 -25.84
C GLU A 287 -3.46 1.33 -26.04
N LEU A 288 -3.71 0.52 -25.00
CA LEU A 288 -3.71 -0.93 -25.09
C LEU A 288 -4.89 -1.46 -25.93
N ARG A 289 -6.10 -0.95 -25.70
CA ARG A 289 -7.32 -1.38 -26.39
C ARG A 289 -7.36 -0.95 -27.85
N ASP A 290 -6.85 0.24 -28.15
CA ASP A 290 -6.75 0.77 -29.51
C ASP A 290 -5.60 0.12 -30.30
N GLY A 291 -4.73 -0.66 -29.63
CA GLY A 291 -3.55 -1.28 -30.24
C GLY A 291 -2.47 -0.27 -30.65
N SER A 292 -2.56 0.98 -30.20
CA SER A 292 -1.67 2.06 -30.61
C SER A 292 -0.28 1.94 -29.98
N ARG A 293 -0.18 1.38 -28.77
CA ARG A 293 1.09 1.10 -28.09
C ARG A 293 1.08 -0.20 -27.30
N THR A 294 2.27 -0.79 -27.14
CA THR A 294 2.47 -1.97 -26.30
C THR A 294 2.62 -1.58 -24.83
N PRO A 295 2.26 -2.47 -23.87
CA PRO A 295 2.51 -2.25 -22.45
C PRO A 295 3.97 -1.89 -22.14
N HIS A 296 4.95 -2.51 -22.83
CA HIS A 296 6.36 -2.22 -22.65
C HIS A 296 6.72 -0.76 -22.89
N LYS A 297 6.19 -0.16 -23.97
CA LYS A 297 6.45 1.25 -24.30
C LYS A 297 5.86 2.19 -23.24
N LEU A 298 4.66 1.89 -22.77
CA LEU A 298 3.95 2.69 -21.77
C LEU A 298 4.60 2.61 -20.38
N LEU A 299 5.04 1.42 -19.99
CA LEU A 299 5.82 1.21 -18.77
C LEU A 299 7.16 1.94 -18.83
N LEU A 300 7.86 1.88 -19.97
CA LEU A 300 9.12 2.61 -20.16
C LEU A 300 8.92 4.12 -20.07
N GLN A 301 7.85 4.64 -20.68
CA GLN A 301 7.46 6.04 -20.56
C GLN A 301 7.16 6.41 -19.09
N ALA A 302 6.45 5.56 -18.34
CA ALA A 302 6.17 5.81 -16.93
C ALA A 302 7.46 5.86 -16.08
N VAL A 303 8.45 5.01 -16.38
CA VAL A 303 9.75 5.06 -15.72
C VAL A 303 10.52 6.34 -16.08
N ALA A 304 10.56 6.70 -17.35
CA ALA A 304 11.21 7.92 -17.81
C ALA A 304 10.55 9.20 -17.23
N ASN A 305 9.23 9.17 -17.03
CA ASN A 305 8.48 10.28 -16.45
C ASN A 305 8.50 10.32 -14.92
N LYS A 306 9.20 9.38 -14.26
CA LYS A 306 9.26 9.34 -12.81
C LYS A 306 9.96 10.60 -12.29
N PRO A 307 9.28 11.43 -11.47
CA PRO A 307 9.86 12.67 -10.97
C PRO A 307 10.91 12.39 -9.88
N LYS A 308 11.81 13.35 -9.64
CA LYS A 308 12.79 13.26 -8.55
C LYS A 308 12.06 13.08 -7.22
N ASP A 309 11.16 14.00 -6.92
CA ASP A 309 10.44 14.11 -5.64
C ASP A 309 8.92 14.19 -5.85
N HIS A 310 8.16 13.99 -4.79
CA HIS A 310 6.72 14.28 -4.74
C HIS A 310 6.48 15.74 -4.30
N GLU A 311 5.27 16.24 -4.53
CA GLU A 311 4.89 17.64 -4.24
C GLU A 311 3.96 17.75 -3.02
N PHE A 312 3.91 16.73 -2.13
CA PHE A 312 3.02 16.74 -0.95
C PHE A 312 3.16 18.00 -0.09
N SER A 313 4.39 18.48 0.13
CA SER A 313 4.66 19.69 0.91
C SER A 313 4.55 20.99 0.10
N SER A 314 4.21 20.90 -1.19
CA SER A 314 4.19 22.01 -2.16
C SER A 314 2.78 22.26 -2.72
N GLY A 315 1.74 21.94 -1.95
CA GLY A 315 0.34 22.17 -2.34
C GLY A 315 -0.20 21.17 -3.37
N TYR A 316 0.29 19.91 -3.34
CA TYR A 316 -0.25 18.86 -4.22
C TYR A 316 -1.75 18.65 -4.01
N GLU A 317 -2.51 18.81 -5.08
CA GLU A 317 -3.94 18.51 -5.10
C GLU A 317 -4.20 17.19 -5.86
N PRO A 318 -4.67 16.14 -5.17
CA PRO A 318 -4.91 14.84 -5.80
C PRO A 318 -6.09 14.93 -6.78
N SER A 319 -5.87 14.47 -8.02
CA SER A 319 -6.92 14.42 -9.06
C SER A 319 -8.01 13.35 -8.81
N ARG A 320 -7.76 12.42 -7.88
CA ARG A 320 -8.66 11.34 -7.49
C ARG A 320 -8.34 10.90 -6.05
N PRO A 321 -9.32 10.39 -5.28
CA PRO A 321 -9.11 10.02 -3.88
C PRO A 321 -8.17 8.83 -3.73
N MET A 322 -7.61 8.65 -2.53
CA MET A 322 -6.66 7.57 -2.22
C MET A 322 -7.18 6.17 -2.58
N THR A 323 -8.48 5.90 -2.38
CA THR A 323 -9.10 4.61 -2.74
C THR A 323 -8.94 4.26 -4.22
N ALA A 324 -8.91 5.25 -5.12
CA ALA A 324 -8.71 5.05 -6.56
C ALA A 324 -7.23 4.91 -6.96
N LEU A 325 -6.30 5.16 -6.02
CA LEU A 325 -4.85 5.15 -6.25
C LEU A 325 -4.16 3.87 -5.75
N GLY A 326 -4.92 2.92 -5.22
CA GLY A 326 -4.40 1.62 -4.79
C GLY A 326 -3.70 1.66 -3.44
N GLY A 327 -4.38 2.07 -2.36
CA GLY A 327 -3.93 1.95 -0.95
C GLY A 327 -2.43 1.81 -0.71
#